data_AF-A0A9P4HUD2-F1
#
_entry.id   AF-A0A9P4HUD2-F1
#
_cell.length_a   1.000
_cell.length_b   1.000
_cell.length_c   1.000
_cell.angle_alpha   90.00
_cell.angle_beta   90.00
_cell.angle_gamma   90.00
#
_symmetry.space_group_name_H-M   'P 1'
#
loop_
_entity.id
_entity.type
_entity.pdbx_description
1 polymer ?
#
loop_
_entity_poly.entity_id
_entity_poly.type
_entity_poly.pdbx_seq_one_letter_code
_entity_poly.pdbx_strand_id
1 'polypeptide(L)'
;AMDTSTITSSCETASPFRIRPGDIAALDMSEPFQILRQHLAINATNGFCSEHANCSHGDKSTWTLHRDILHALVMPIAQLFNRASHLAEAALCSSKPEDLELAFTGDARSAFLWLQCFM
;
A
#
# COMPACT_ATOMS: atom_id res chain seq x y z
N ALA A 1 29.95 41.89 -1.32
CA ALA A 1 29.78 40.47 -0.98
C ALA A 1 28.36 40.09 -1.40
N MET A 2 28.24 39.19 -2.38
CA MET A 2 26.94 38.70 -2.89
C MET A 2 26.42 37.64 -1.92
N ASP A 3 25.23 37.87 -1.37
CA ASP A 3 24.48 36.86 -0.60
C ASP A 3 23.98 35.78 -1.56
N THR A 4 24.71 34.67 -1.62
CA THR A 4 24.30 33.46 -2.31
C THR A 4 23.20 32.79 -1.48
N SER A 5 21.98 33.28 -1.64
CA SER A 5 20.79 32.59 -1.14
C SER A 5 20.71 31.24 -1.83
N THR A 6 21.09 30.19 -1.09
CA THR A 6 20.97 28.81 -1.53
C THR A 6 19.48 28.50 -1.55
N ILE A 7 18.85 28.63 -2.71
CA ILE A 7 17.48 28.14 -2.93
C ILE A 7 17.58 26.61 -2.80
N THR A 8 17.26 26.12 -1.60
CA THR A 8 16.95 24.72 -1.41
C THR A 8 15.68 24.48 -2.20
N SER A 9 15.82 23.87 -3.37
CA SER A 9 14.69 23.33 -4.11
C SER A 9 14.10 22.21 -3.26
N SER A 10 13.16 22.56 -2.39
CA SER A 10 12.28 21.59 -1.75
C SER A 10 11.51 20.90 -2.86
N CYS A 11 11.51 19.57 -2.86
CA CYS A 11 10.59 18.78 -3.68
C CYS A 11 9.18 19.34 -3.47
N GLU A 12 8.63 20.05 -4.48
CA GLU A 12 7.33 20.73 -4.39
C GLU A 12 6.16 19.76 -4.12
N THR A 13 6.45 18.45 -4.14
CA THR A 13 5.54 17.33 -3.93
C THR A 13 5.88 16.56 -2.64
N ALA A 14 5.98 17.27 -1.51
CA ALA A 14 6.00 16.61 -0.21
C ALA A 14 4.73 15.76 -0.01
N SER A 15 4.86 14.64 0.70
CA SER A 15 3.71 13.77 0.91
C SER A 15 2.60 14.47 1.70
N PRO A 16 1.33 14.41 1.28
CA PRO A 16 0.24 15.14 1.93
C PRO A 16 -0.16 14.53 3.28
N PHE A 17 0.26 13.29 3.55
CA PHE A 17 -0.04 12.60 4.79
C PHE A 17 1.01 12.93 5.86
N ARG A 18 0.55 13.38 7.03
CA ARG A 18 1.40 13.54 8.21
C ARG A 18 1.06 12.47 9.23
N ILE A 19 2.02 11.61 9.52
CA ILE A 19 1.91 10.61 10.57
C ILE A 19 2.49 11.20 11.85
N ARG A 20 1.80 11.01 12.97
CA ARG A 20 2.27 11.54 14.26
C ARG A 20 3.58 10.83 14.64
N PRO A 21 4.57 11.54 15.19
CA PRO A 21 5.85 10.93 15.56
C PRO A 21 5.72 9.71 16.48
N GLY A 22 4.75 9.71 17.40
CA GLY A 22 4.49 8.56 18.27
C GLY A 22 4.00 7.32 17.53
N ASP A 23 3.22 7.49 16.45
CA ASP A 23 2.78 6.38 15.61
C ASP A 23 3.94 5.83 14.76
N ILE A 24 4.83 6.70 14.28
CA ILE A 24 6.07 6.29 13.59
C ILE A 24 6.93 5.46 14.54
N ALA A 25 7.15 5.93 15.77
CA ALA A 25 7.91 5.20 16.78
C ALA A 25 7.27 3.84 17.11
N ALA A 26 5.94 3.76 17.19
CA ALA A 26 5.23 2.50 17.41
C ALA A 26 5.41 1.52 16.23
N LEU A 27 5.33 2.02 14.99
CA LEU A 27 5.59 1.23 13.78
C LEU A 27 7.04 0.75 13.71
N ASP A 28 7.99 1.61 14.06
CA ASP A 28 9.42 1.27 14.09
C ASP A 28 9.72 0.22 15.16
N MET A 29 8.93 0.11 16.22
CA MET A 29 9.06 -0.96 17.23
C MET A 29 8.29 -2.24 16.88
N SER A 30 7.50 -2.26 15.80
CA SER A 30 6.71 -3.41 15.40
C SER A 30 7.52 -4.39 14.56
N GLU A 31 7.89 -5.54 15.13
CA GLU A 31 8.62 -6.59 14.42
C GLU A 31 7.93 -7.04 13.11
N PRO A 32 6.59 -7.32 13.08
CA PRO A 32 5.93 -7.67 11.83
C PRO A 32 6.05 -6.58 10.76
N PHE A 33 5.97 -5.31 11.16
CA PHE A 33 6.11 -4.19 10.22
C PHE A 33 7.55 -4.07 9.72
N GLN A 34 8.56 -4.24 10.58
CA GLN A 34 9.96 -4.26 10.15
C GLN A 34 10.25 -5.38 9.14
N ILE A 35 9.71 -6.58 9.35
CA ILE A 35 9.83 -7.71 8.40
C ILE A 35 9.21 -7.33 7.05
N LEU A 36 8.01 -6.72 7.05
CA LEU A 36 7.37 -6.22 5.84
C LEU A 36 8.25 -5.20 5.12
N ARG A 37 8.81 -4.22 5.83
CA ARG A 37 9.67 -3.19 5.24
C ARG A 37 10.91 -3.79 4.58
N GLN A 38 11.56 -4.76 5.23
CA GLN A 38 12.69 -5.48 4.66
C GLN A 38 12.30 -6.25 3.40
N HIS A 39 11.16 -6.94 3.43
CA HIS A 39 10.65 -7.66 2.27
C HIS A 39 10.38 -6.70 1.08
N LEU A 40 9.73 -5.56 1.33
CA LEU A 40 9.42 -4.56 0.30
C LEU A 40 10.67 -3.84 -0.21
N ALA A 41 11.69 -3.63 0.62
CA ALA A 41 12.96 -3.05 0.17
C ALA A 41 13.65 -3.91 -0.90
N ILE A 42 13.45 -5.23 -0.86
CA ILE A 42 14.05 -6.19 -1.79
C ILE A 42 13.13 -6.47 -2.99
N ASN A 43 11.83 -6.64 -2.74
CA ASN A 43 10.90 -7.21 -3.73
C ASN A 43 9.96 -6.20 -4.38
N ALA A 44 9.83 -4.99 -3.83
CA ALA A 44 8.93 -4.01 -4.41
C ALA A 44 9.51 -3.51 -5.75
N THR A 45 8.71 -3.60 -6.81
CA THR A 45 9.10 -3.21 -8.17
C THR A 45 8.81 -1.74 -8.48
N ASN A 46 8.15 -1.03 -7.56
CA ASN A 46 7.82 0.38 -7.72
C ASN A 46 8.96 1.28 -7.24
N GLY A 47 9.73 1.79 -8.20
CA GLY A 47 10.69 2.88 -7.97
C GLY A 47 10.01 4.25 -7.89
N PHE A 48 10.77 5.27 -7.50
CA PHE A 48 10.31 6.66 -7.58
C PHE A 48 10.13 7.08 -9.05
N CYS A 49 9.04 7.77 -9.35
CA CYS A 49 8.81 8.37 -10.67
C CYS A 49 9.80 9.53 -10.93
N SER A 50 9.84 10.04 -12.16
CA SER A 50 10.75 11.13 -12.56
C SER A 50 10.65 12.38 -11.67
N GLU A 51 9.45 12.74 -11.24
CA GLU A 51 9.21 13.88 -10.35
C GLU A 51 9.79 13.65 -8.95
N HIS A 52 9.69 12.42 -8.43
CA HIS A 52 10.15 12.06 -7.08
C HIS A 52 11.58 11.49 -7.04
N ALA A 53 12.19 11.25 -8.21
CA ALA A 53 13.52 10.67 -8.33
C ALA A 53 14.62 11.58 -7.76
N ASN A 54 14.40 12.90 -7.76
CA ASN A 54 15.39 13.88 -7.29
C ASN A 54 15.07 14.47 -5.91
N CYS A 55 13.99 14.03 -5.25
CA CYS A 55 13.63 14.52 -3.92
C CYS A 55 14.68 14.13 -2.87
N SER A 56 14.68 14.86 -1.76
CA SER A 56 15.63 14.65 -0.67
C SER A 56 15.51 13.23 -0.09
N HIS A 57 16.56 12.76 0.58
CA HIS A 57 16.50 11.45 1.23
C HIS A 57 15.39 11.38 2.30
N GLY A 58 15.11 12.49 3.00
CA GLY A 58 14.02 12.57 3.98
C GLY A 58 12.62 12.52 3.36
N ASP A 59 12.44 13.14 2.18
CA ASP A 59 11.16 13.06 1.46
C ASP A 59 10.95 11.64 0.93
N LYS A 60 12.00 11.04 0.35
CA LYS A 60 11.96 9.66 -0.13
C LYS A 60 11.67 8.67 0.99
N SER A 61 12.29 8.82 2.17
CA SER A 61 12.00 7.96 3.30
C SER A 61 10.55 8.08 3.78
N THR A 62 9.98 9.30 3.74
CA THR A 62 8.57 9.54 4.05
C THR A 62 7.65 8.83 3.05
N TRP A 63 7.92 8.97 1.75
CA TRP A 63 7.16 8.27 0.71
C TRP A 63 7.27 6.75 0.83
N THR A 64 8.46 6.23 1.12
CA THR A 64 8.67 4.80 1.38
C THR A 64 7.88 4.32 2.58
N LEU A 65 7.86 5.07 3.69
CA LEU A 65 7.06 4.73 4.86
C LEU A 65 5.56 4.66 4.52
N HIS A 66 5.05 5.63 3.76
CA HIS A 66 3.64 5.62 3.33
C HIS A 66 3.31 4.43 2.43
N ARG A 67 4.18 4.09 1.48
CA ARG A 67 4.05 2.87 0.68
C ARG A 67 3.96 1.64 1.57
N ASP A 68 4.87 1.50 2.54
CA ASP A 68 4.93 0.35 3.42
C ASP A 68 3.66 0.21 4.28
N ILE A 69 3.12 1.33 4.79
CA ILE A 69 1.85 1.38 5.53
C ILE A 69 0.67 0.97 4.65
N LEU A 70 0.56 1.54 3.44
CA LEU A 70 -0.49 1.18 2.50
C LEU A 70 -0.42 -0.31 2.16
N HIS A 71 0.77 -0.84 1.97
CA HIS A 71 0.96 -2.26 1.71
C HIS A 71 0.55 -3.13 2.91
N ALA A 72 0.87 -2.71 4.15
CA ALA A 72 0.44 -3.40 5.35
C ALA A 72 -1.09 -3.46 5.49
N LEU A 73 -1.79 -2.41 5.06
CA LEU A 73 -3.25 -2.32 5.16
C LEU A 73 -3.98 -3.04 4.01
N VAL A 74 -3.50 -2.87 2.78
CA VAL A 74 -4.21 -3.30 1.57
C VAL A 74 -3.86 -4.74 1.18
N MET A 75 -2.60 -5.17 1.34
CA MET A 75 -2.19 -6.50 0.90
C MET A 75 -2.97 -7.64 1.58
N PRO A 76 -3.27 -7.60 2.89
CA PRO A 76 -4.10 -8.65 3.51
C PRO A 76 -5.51 -8.73 2.92
N ILE A 77 -6.10 -7.58 2.57
CA ILE A 77 -7.42 -7.50 1.94
C ILE A 77 -7.36 -8.08 0.52
N ALA A 78 -6.33 -7.71 -0.26
CA ALA A 78 -6.10 -8.26 -1.60
C ALA A 78 -5.90 -9.78 -1.56
N GLN A 79 -5.15 -10.29 -0.59
CA GLN A 79 -4.96 -11.74 -0.41
C GLN A 79 -6.24 -12.46 -0.02
N LEU A 80 -7.07 -11.85 0.83
CA LEU A 80 -8.38 -12.40 1.19
C LEU A 80 -9.31 -12.45 -0.02
N PHE A 81 -9.39 -11.36 -0.79
CA PHE A 81 -10.17 -11.30 -2.01
C PHE A 81 -9.73 -12.36 -3.02
N ASN A 82 -8.43 -12.44 -3.33
CA ASN A 82 -7.90 -13.43 -4.27
C ASN A 82 -8.21 -14.87 -3.85
N ARG A 83 -8.11 -15.19 -2.56
CA ARG A 83 -8.46 -16.53 -2.05
C ARG A 83 -9.95 -16.81 -2.18
N ALA A 84 -10.80 -15.84 -1.85
CA ALA A 84 -12.25 -15.98 -1.99
C ALA A 84 -12.64 -16.15 -3.46
N SER A 85 -12.02 -15.39 -4.37
CA SER A 85 -12.23 -15.50 -5.82
C SER A 85 -11.85 -16.88 -6.33
N HIS A 86 -10.66 -17.41 -5.99
CA HIS A 86 -10.28 -18.77 -6.39
C HIS A 86 -11.23 -19.86 -5.88
N LEU A 87 -11.78 -19.71 -4.67
CA LEU A 87 -12.78 -20.65 -4.14
C LEU A 87 -14.09 -20.56 -4.93
N ALA A 88 -14.53 -19.35 -5.27
CA ALA A 88 -15.72 -19.14 -6.07
C ALA A 88 -15.56 -19.69 -7.49
N GLU A 89 -14.41 -19.45 -8.12
CA GLU A 89 -14.07 -19.96 -9.44
C GLU A 89 -14.13 -21.49 -9.50
N ALA A 90 -13.55 -22.15 -8.49
CA ALA A 90 -13.58 -23.60 -8.37
C ALA A 90 -15.00 -24.13 -8.13
N ALA A 91 -15.82 -23.43 -7.34
CA ALA A 91 -17.18 -23.86 -7.03
C ALA A 91 -18.16 -23.68 -8.20
N LEU A 92 -17.98 -22.63 -9.00
CA LEU A 92 -18.88 -22.29 -10.11
C LEU A 92 -18.39 -22.81 -11.46
N CYS A 93 -17.14 -23.27 -11.55
CA CYS A 93 -16.46 -23.54 -12.82
C CYS A 93 -16.54 -22.34 -13.79
N SER A 94 -16.49 -21.12 -13.25
CA SER A 94 -16.55 -19.84 -14.00
C SER A 94 -15.50 -18.89 -13.44
N SER A 95 -14.81 -18.16 -14.32
CA SER A 95 -13.88 -17.09 -13.95
C SER A 95 -14.43 -15.69 -14.21
N LYS A 96 -15.73 -15.57 -14.49
CA LYS A 96 -16.38 -14.28 -14.71
C LYS A 96 -16.55 -13.56 -13.37
N PRO A 97 -15.94 -12.37 -13.17
CA PRO A 97 -15.99 -11.66 -11.89
C PRO A 97 -17.40 -11.39 -11.38
N GLU A 98 -18.36 -11.14 -12.28
CA GLU A 98 -19.76 -10.90 -11.95
C GLU A 98 -20.49 -12.17 -11.43
N ASP A 99 -20.00 -13.36 -11.75
CA ASP A 99 -20.59 -14.62 -11.31
C ASP A 99 -20.06 -15.05 -9.93
N LEU A 100 -18.85 -14.62 -9.54
CA LEU A 100 -18.14 -15.19 -8.38
C LEU A 100 -18.89 -15.00 -7.06
N GLU A 101 -19.67 -13.94 -6.92
CA GLU A 101 -20.49 -13.72 -5.73
C GLU A 101 -21.57 -14.81 -5.53
N LEU A 102 -21.96 -15.53 -6.60
CA LEU A 102 -22.96 -16.59 -6.55
C LEU A 102 -22.46 -17.85 -5.83
N ALA A 103 -21.15 -17.98 -5.62
CA ALA A 103 -20.56 -19.06 -4.81
C ALA A 103 -20.82 -18.89 -3.31
N PHE A 104 -21.25 -17.70 -2.88
CA PHE A 104 -21.44 -17.35 -1.47
C PHE A 104 -22.92 -17.08 -1.16
N THR A 105 -23.28 -17.18 0.12
CA THR A 105 -24.65 -16.92 0.61
C THR A 105 -24.65 -16.06 1.87
N GLY A 106 -25.78 -15.38 2.13
CA GLY A 106 -25.95 -14.53 3.31
C GLY A 106 -24.85 -13.46 3.44
N ASP A 107 -24.31 -13.33 4.66
CA ASP A 107 -23.27 -12.34 4.97
C ASP A 107 -21.97 -12.58 4.19
N ALA A 108 -21.65 -13.83 3.83
CA ALA A 108 -20.45 -14.15 3.06
C ALA A 108 -20.51 -13.55 1.65
N ARG A 109 -21.69 -13.56 1.01
CA ARG A 109 -21.87 -12.92 -0.30
C ARG A 109 -21.69 -11.41 -0.21
N SER A 110 -22.30 -10.80 0.81
CA SER A 110 -22.15 -9.36 1.06
C SER A 110 -20.68 -9.00 1.30
N ALA A 111 -19.97 -9.76 2.13
CA ALA A 111 -18.54 -9.55 2.38
C ALA A 111 -17.69 -9.71 1.11
N PHE A 112 -17.98 -10.69 0.25
CA PHE A 112 -17.28 -10.86 -1.02
C PHE A 112 -17.51 -9.66 -1.95
N LEU A 113 -18.75 -9.17 -2.06
CA LEU A 113 -19.06 -7.96 -2.83
C LEU A 113 -18.30 -6.74 -2.29
N TRP A 114 -18.20 -6.57 -0.97
CA TRP A 114 -17.40 -5.49 -0.36
C TRP A 114 -15.93 -5.58 -0.77
N LEU A 115 -15.35 -6.78 -0.77
CA LEU A 115 -13.98 -7.00 -1.24
C LEU A 115 -13.84 -6.67 -2.74
N GLN A 116 -14.80 -7.09 -3.56
CA GLN A 116 -14.82 -6.84 -5.01
C GLN A 116 -15.00 -5.34 -5.34
N CYS A 117 -15.72 -4.57 -4.53
CA CYS A 117 -15.85 -3.13 -4.71
C CYS A 117 -14.58 -2.36 -4.32
N PHE A 118 -13.78 -2.91 -3.39
CA PHE A 118 -12.59 -2.25 -2.88
C PHE A 118 -11.35 -2.49 -3.74
N MET A 119 -11.27 -3.67 -4.39
CA MET A 119 -10.14 -4.13 -5.21
C MET A 119 -10.27 -3.71 -6.67
#